data_AF-A0A938JQK6-F1
#
_entry.id   AF-A0A938JQK6-F1
#
_cell.length_a   1.000
_cell.length_b   1.000
_cell.length_c   1.000
_cell.angle_alpha   90.00
_cell.angle_beta   90.00
_cell.angle_gamma   90.00
#
_symmetry.space_group_name_H-M   'P 1'
#
loop_
_entity.id
_entity.type
_entity.pdbx_description
1 polymer ?
#
loop_
_entity_poly.entity_id
_entity_poly.type
_entity_poly.pdbx_seq_one_letter_code
_entity_poly.pdbx_strand_id
1 'polypeptide(L)'
;MLTRRGKVAIGVVVALVILFALGIRVTHPQSGMEHALGSAESSIAIYRVTDNYSLDDKVVVALPENGPALGIVRGVVDGSLDVQIGGTLFRLALDDVNGKMVVIIPFLGYPLSWVGL
;
A
#
# COMPACT_ATOMS: atom_id res chain seq x y z
N MET A 1 -1.12 -17.12 35.26
CA MET A 1 -1.02 -15.66 35.04
C MET A 1 -0.03 -15.41 33.90
N LEU A 2 -0.42 -14.64 32.87
CA LEU A 2 0.50 -14.25 31.79
C LEU A 2 1.56 -13.25 32.29
N THR A 3 2.80 -13.42 31.86
CA THR A 3 3.90 -12.47 32.11
C THR A 3 3.59 -11.13 31.44
N ARG A 4 4.25 -10.04 31.89
CA ARG A 4 4.12 -8.72 31.24
C ARG A 4 4.40 -8.78 29.73
N ARG A 5 5.43 -9.53 29.33
CA ARG A 5 5.77 -9.77 27.92
C ARG A 5 4.67 -10.54 27.19
N GLY A 6 4.08 -11.56 27.82
CA GLY A 6 2.96 -12.31 27.25
C GLY A 6 1.71 -11.45 27.02
N LYS A 7 1.37 -10.57 27.97
CA LYS A 7 0.25 -9.62 27.80
C LYS A 7 0.50 -8.63 26.65
N VAL A 8 1.72 -8.11 26.53
CA VAL A 8 2.10 -7.21 25.42
C VAL A 8 2.03 -7.94 24.08
N ALA A 9 2.58 -9.16 23.98
CA ALA A 9 2.54 -9.94 22.76
C ALA A 9 1.10 -10.22 22.29
N ILE A 10 0.20 -10.62 23.20
CA ILE A 10 -1.22 -10.78 22.88
C ILE A 10 -1.84 -9.46 22.42
N GLY A 11 -1.54 -8.36 23.10
CA GLY A 11 -2.02 -7.04 22.69
C GLY A 11 -1.61 -6.66 21.27
N VAL A 12 -0.34 -6.93 20.89
CA VAL A 12 0.16 -6.69 19.53
C VAL A 12 -0.56 -7.58 18.52
N VAL A 13 -0.72 -8.87 18.80
CA VAL A 13 -1.44 -9.80 17.89
C VAL A 13 -2.88 -9.36 17.70
N VAL A 14 -3.60 -9.01 18.78
CA VAL A 14 -4.98 -8.51 18.70
C VAL A 14 -5.06 -7.24 17.87
N ALA A 15 -4.12 -6.29 18.06
CA ALA A 15 -4.06 -5.08 17.26
C ALA A 15 -3.87 -5.38 15.77
N LEU A 16 -2.95 -6.29 15.41
CA LEU A 16 -2.71 -6.69 14.03
C LEU A 16 -3.94 -7.36 13.40
N VAL A 17 -4.66 -8.20 14.14
CA VAL A 17 -5.92 -8.82 13.68
C VAL A 17 -6.99 -7.76 13.42
N ILE A 18 -7.12 -6.77 14.31
CA ILE A 18 -8.07 -5.66 14.12
C ILE A 18 -7.69 -4.85 12.87
N LEU A 19 -6.42 -4.49 12.70
CA LEU A 19 -5.95 -3.75 11.52
C LEU A 19 -6.23 -4.52 10.22
N PHE A 20 -5.98 -5.83 10.20
CA PHE A 20 -6.26 -6.69 9.06
C PHE A 20 -7.76 -6.76 8.75
N ALA A 21 -8.61 -6.90 9.78
CA ALA A 21 -10.06 -6.90 9.63
C ALA A 21 -10.60 -5.56 9.08
N LEU A 22 -9.92 -4.45 9.37
CA LEU A 22 -10.21 -3.13 8.82
C LEU A 22 -9.63 -2.91 7.41
N GLY A 23 -9.07 -3.96 6.78
CA GLY A 23 -8.50 -3.91 5.45
C GLY A 23 -7.17 -3.16 5.36
N ILE A 24 -6.52 -2.86 6.49
CA ILE A 24 -5.23 -2.19 6.51
C ILE A 24 -4.14 -3.22 6.21
N ARG A 25 -3.34 -2.95 5.19
CA ARG A 25 -2.27 -3.80 4.69
C ARG A 25 -0.99 -2.98 4.50
N VAL A 26 0.12 -3.69 4.41
CA VAL A 26 1.45 -3.11 4.23
C VAL A 26 2.06 -3.70 2.97
N THR A 27 2.81 -2.92 2.21
CA THR A 27 3.57 -3.40 1.06
C THR A 27 4.89 -2.65 0.91
N HIS A 28 5.80 -3.23 0.14
CA HIS A 28 7.03 -2.62 -0.31
C HIS A 28 6.91 -2.31 -1.80
N PRO A 29 6.64 -1.05 -2.19
CA PRO A 29 6.51 -0.69 -3.59
C PRO A 29 7.84 -0.93 -4.33
N GLN A 30 7.76 -1.48 -5.54
CA GLN A 30 8.89 -1.72 -6.45
C GLN A 30 9.03 -0.62 -7.51
N SER A 31 8.06 0.28 -7.60
CA SER A 31 8.12 1.46 -8.46
C SER A 31 7.06 2.48 -8.02
N GLY A 32 7.05 3.65 -8.65
CA GLY A 32 5.97 4.62 -8.48
C GLY A 32 6.43 6.05 -8.32
N MET A 33 5.60 6.85 -7.65
CA MET A 33 5.88 8.27 -7.44
C MET A 33 7.21 8.52 -6.72
N GLU A 34 8.04 9.37 -7.31
CA GLU A 34 9.08 10.05 -6.55
C GLU A 34 8.41 11.04 -5.59
N HIS A 35 8.82 10.99 -4.33
CA HIS A 35 8.30 11.87 -3.29
C HIS A 35 9.41 12.71 -2.69
N ALA A 36 9.06 13.85 -2.07
CA ALA A 36 10.02 14.75 -1.43
C ALA A 36 10.88 14.09 -0.35
N LEU A 37 10.49 12.90 0.11
CA LEU A 37 11.17 12.12 1.14
C LEU A 37 11.98 10.93 0.59
N GLY A 38 12.08 10.74 -0.73
CA GLY A 38 12.82 9.64 -1.36
C GLY A 38 12.03 8.85 -2.41
N SER A 39 12.64 7.78 -2.93
CA SER A 39 12.03 6.87 -3.91
C SER A 39 11.01 5.94 -3.24
N ALA A 40 9.89 5.68 -3.92
CA ALA A 40 8.91 4.66 -3.56
C ALA A 40 9.55 3.29 -3.29
N GLU A 41 10.59 2.95 -4.04
CA GLU A 41 11.36 1.70 -3.94
C GLU A 41 12.09 1.53 -2.62
N SER A 42 12.36 2.61 -1.89
CA SER A 42 13.03 2.55 -0.59
C SER A 42 12.06 2.58 0.59
N SER A 43 10.76 2.57 0.31
CA SER A 43 9.71 2.88 1.28
C SER A 43 8.86 1.68 1.65
N ILE A 44 8.07 1.84 2.71
CA ILE A 44 6.95 0.96 3.04
C ILE A 44 5.66 1.75 2.88
N ALA A 45 4.70 1.20 2.16
CA ALA A 45 3.39 1.78 2.00
C ALA A 45 2.38 1.02 2.85
N ILE A 46 1.58 1.76 3.62
CA ILE A 46 0.40 1.24 4.31
C ILE A 46 -0.81 1.69 3.51
N TYR A 47 -1.68 0.76 3.16
CA TYR A 47 -2.87 1.03 2.37
C TYR A 47 -4.10 0.36 3.00
N ARG A 48 -5.28 0.85 2.61
CA ARG A 48 -6.56 0.27 2.97
C ARG A 48 -7.24 -0.27 1.73
N VAL A 49 -7.64 -1.54 1.78
CA VAL A 49 -8.48 -2.16 0.76
C VAL A 49 -9.84 -1.47 0.74
N THR A 50 -10.27 -1.03 -0.44
CA THR A 50 -11.53 -0.32 -0.67
C THR A 50 -11.90 -0.41 -2.15
N ASP A 51 -13.17 -0.24 -2.45
CA ASP A 51 -13.74 -0.17 -3.81
C ASP A 51 -14.11 1.26 -4.22
N ASN A 52 -14.32 2.14 -3.25
CA ASN A 52 -14.61 3.55 -3.47
C ASN A 52 -13.32 4.34 -3.76
N TYR A 53 -13.10 4.76 -5.01
CA TYR A 53 -11.96 5.60 -5.41
C TYR A 53 -12.41 6.97 -5.96
N SER A 54 -11.55 7.96 -5.83
CA SER A 54 -11.79 9.35 -6.25
C SER A 54 -10.56 9.94 -6.92
N LEU A 55 -10.77 11.03 -7.66
CA LEU A 55 -9.68 11.79 -8.27
C LEU A 55 -8.67 12.22 -7.19
N ASP A 56 -7.39 12.16 -7.54
CA ASP A 56 -6.23 12.48 -6.70
C ASP A 56 -5.99 11.56 -5.50
N ASP A 57 -6.76 10.48 -5.35
CA ASP A 57 -6.43 9.43 -4.39
C ASP A 57 -5.05 8.84 -4.71
N LYS A 58 -4.22 8.75 -3.68
CA LYS A 58 -2.99 7.97 -3.75
C LYS A 58 -3.32 6.51 -3.55
N VAL A 59 -2.82 5.66 -4.43
CA VAL A 59 -3.17 4.22 -4.45
C VAL A 59 -1.93 3.36 -4.52
N VAL A 60 -2.08 2.14 -4.00
CA VAL A 60 -1.18 1.02 -4.27
C VAL A 60 -1.83 0.18 -5.36
N VAL A 61 -1.09 -0.11 -6.41
CA VAL A 61 -1.55 -0.93 -7.53
C VAL A 61 -0.60 -2.11 -7.76
N ALA A 62 -1.09 -3.16 -8.40
CA ALA A 62 -0.27 -4.26 -8.88
C ALA A 62 -0.03 -4.08 -10.39
N LEU A 63 1.21 -3.82 -10.78
CA LEU A 63 1.58 -3.80 -12.20
C LEU A 63 2.01 -5.20 -12.66
N PRO A 64 1.51 -5.68 -13.80
CA PRO A 64 2.03 -6.89 -14.41
C PRO A 64 3.56 -6.78 -14.57
N GLU A 65 4.28 -7.84 -14.18
CA GLU A 65 5.74 -7.99 -14.25
C GLU A 65 6.59 -7.06 -13.36
N ASN A 66 6.03 -5.95 -12.85
CA ASN A 66 6.76 -4.94 -12.06
C ASN A 66 6.35 -4.86 -10.58
N GLY A 67 5.40 -5.70 -10.15
CA GLY A 67 4.96 -5.80 -8.76
C GLY A 67 4.21 -4.58 -8.24
N PRO A 68 4.14 -4.38 -6.91
CA PRO A 68 3.40 -3.29 -6.30
C PRO A 68 3.99 -1.92 -6.66
N ALA A 69 3.15 -0.97 -7.05
CA ALA A 69 3.56 0.38 -7.40
C ALA A 69 2.70 1.45 -6.69
N LEU A 70 3.28 2.63 -6.50
CA LEU A 70 2.56 3.81 -6.00
C LEU A 70 2.09 4.70 -7.14
N GLY A 71 0.80 5.05 -7.13
CA GLY A 71 0.21 5.93 -8.13
C GLY A 71 -0.78 6.94 -7.58
N ILE A 72 -1.23 7.83 -8.45
CA ILE A 72 -2.29 8.82 -8.19
C ILE A 72 -3.42 8.59 -9.18
N VAL A 73 -4.65 8.47 -8.69
CA VAL A 73 -5.83 8.40 -9.55
C VAL A 73 -6.00 9.74 -10.28
N ARG A 74 -6.00 9.71 -11.59
CA ARG A 74 -6.26 10.86 -12.48
C ARG A 74 -7.58 10.74 -13.24
N GLY A 75 -8.24 9.59 -13.16
CA GLY A 75 -9.57 9.38 -13.70
C GLY A 75 -10.24 8.18 -13.05
N VAL A 76 -11.54 8.30 -12.82
CA VAL A 76 -12.41 7.20 -12.40
C VAL A 76 -13.36 6.93 -13.57
N VAL A 77 -13.28 5.74 -14.14
CA VAL A 77 -14.08 5.30 -15.28
C VAL A 77 -14.81 4.03 -14.87
N ASP A 78 -16.01 3.77 -15.40
CA ASP A 78 -16.79 2.60 -15.01
C ASP A 78 -15.95 1.30 -15.11
N GLY A 79 -15.64 0.70 -13.95
CA GLY A 79 -14.86 -0.53 -13.82
C GLY A 79 -13.33 -0.39 -13.92
N SER A 80 -12.78 0.82 -14.07
CA SER A 80 -11.32 1.03 -14.17
C SER A 80 -10.87 2.39 -13.64
N LEU A 81 -9.59 2.49 -13.27
CA LEU A 81 -8.97 3.75 -12.88
C LEU A 81 -7.87 4.12 -13.87
N ASP A 82 -7.81 5.40 -14.22
CA ASP A 82 -6.62 5.97 -14.84
C ASP A 82 -5.68 6.41 -13.72
N VAL A 83 -4.56 5.70 -13.56
CA VAL A 83 -3.60 5.89 -12.47
C VAL A 83 -2.27 6.37 -13.04
N GLN A 84 -1.82 7.54 -12.59
CA GLN A 84 -0.51 8.07 -12.90
C GLN A 84 0.54 7.43 -11.98
N ILE A 85 1.54 6.79 -12.58
CA ILE A 85 2.65 6.12 -11.90
C ILE A 85 3.94 6.71 -12.48
N GLY A 86 4.67 7.48 -11.66
CA GLY A 86 5.75 8.32 -12.15
C GLY A 86 5.26 9.28 -13.25
N GLY A 87 5.86 9.20 -14.44
CA GLY A 87 5.48 10.00 -15.61
C GLY A 87 4.41 9.37 -16.52
N THR A 88 4.00 8.12 -16.27
CA THR A 88 3.14 7.35 -17.18
C THR A 88 1.73 7.23 -16.62
N LEU A 89 0.73 7.27 -17.49
CA LEU A 89 -0.68 7.02 -17.14
C LEU A 89 -1.06 5.60 -17.55
N PHE A 90 -1.55 4.82 -16.58
CA PHE A 90 -2.02 3.45 -16.78
C PHE A 90 -3.53 3.40 -16.60
N ARG A 91 -4.24 2.65 -17.45
CA ARG A 91 -5.63 2.27 -17.20
C ARG A 91 -5.65 0.88 -16.57
N LEU A 92 -6.12 0.80 -15.33
CA LEU A 92 -6.09 -0.42 -14.52
C LEU A 92 -7.51 -0.87 -14.17
N ALA A 93 -7.75 -2.17 -14.23
CA ALA A 93 -8.98 -2.72 -13.67
C ALA A 93 -8.97 -2.54 -12.15
N LEU A 94 -10.15 -2.48 -11.51
CA LEU A 94 -10.23 -2.33 -10.05
C LEU A 94 -9.51 -3.47 -9.29
N ASP A 95 -9.46 -4.67 -9.88
CA ASP A 95 -8.75 -5.82 -9.32
C ASP A 95 -7.23 -5.64 -9.29
N ASP A 96 -6.68 -4.79 -10.15
CA ASP A 96 -5.26 -4.42 -10.17
C ASP A 96 -4.94 -3.25 -9.21
N VAL A 97 -5.96 -2.74 -8.49
CA VAL A 97 -5.81 -1.65 -7.52
C VAL A 97 -5.97 -2.23 -6.11
N ASN A 98 -4.84 -2.50 -5.46
CA ASN A 98 -4.78 -3.11 -4.13
C ASN A 98 -5.53 -2.28 -3.07
N GLY A 99 -5.48 -0.95 -3.16
CA GLY A 99 -6.21 -0.07 -2.24
C GLY A 99 -5.68 1.36 -2.16
N LYS A 100 -6.34 2.18 -1.34
CA LYS A 100 -5.92 3.56 -1.08
C LYS A 100 -4.75 3.61 -0.11
N MET A 101 -3.71 4.34 -0.49
CA MET A 101 -2.57 4.59 0.38
C MET A 101 -2.97 5.49 1.55
N VAL A 102 -2.64 5.05 2.76
CA VAL A 102 -2.89 5.78 4.01
C VAL A 102 -1.63 6.55 4.41
N VAL A 103 -0.48 5.88 4.40
CA VAL A 103 0.80 6.49 4.75
C VAL A 103 1.94 5.79 4.02
N ILE A 104 2.98 6.55 3.74
CA ILE A 104 4.26 6.05 3.23
C ILE A 104 5.34 6.35 4.28
N ILE A 105 6.15 5.34 4.60
CA ILE A 105 7.25 5.45 5.53
C ILE A 105 8.55 5.33 4.73
N PRO A 106 9.32 6.43 4.56
CA PRO A 106 10.51 6.42 3.72
C PRO A 106 11.65 5.64 4.38
N PHE A 107 12.56 5.11 3.55
CA PHE A 107 13.81 4.43 3.95
C PHE A 107 13.67 3.14 4.80
N LEU A 108 12.45 2.63 5.02
CA LEU A 108 12.19 1.38 5.76
C LEU A 108 12.02 0.15 4.85
N GLY A 109 12.16 0.29 3.53
CA GLY A 109 12.06 -0.83 2.60
C GLY A 109 13.20 -1.84 2.71
N TYR A 110 14.42 -1.37 3.02
CA TYR A 110 15.63 -2.18 2.99
C TYR A 110 15.72 -3.34 4.04
N PRO A 111 15.12 -3.26 5.25
CA PRO A 111 15.12 -4.41 6.18
C PRO A 111 13.89 -5.35 6.11
N LEU A 112 12.87 -5.09 5.29
CA LEU A 112 11.60 -5.87 5.28
C LEU A 112 11.40 -6.78 4.05
N SER A 113 12.32 -6.78 3.08
CA SER A 113 12.27 -7.65 1.89
C SER A 113 12.29 -9.16 2.19
N TRP A 114 12.51 -9.56 3.44
CA TRP A 114 12.52 -10.96 3.89
C TRP A 114 11.15 -11.47 4.37
N VAL A 115 10.18 -10.60 4.64
CA VAL A 115 8.84 -10.99 5.11
C VAL A 115 7.84 -10.68 4.01
N GLY A 116 7.95 -11.41 2.89
CA GLY A 116 6.97 -11.39 1.82
C GLY A 116 5.64 -11.98 2.27
N LEU A 117 4.78 -11.14 2.84
CA LEU A 117 3.36 -11.39 3.04
C LEU A 117 2.53 -10.38 2.23
#